data_AF-A0A2Y9ILU4-F1
#
_entry.id   AF-A0A2Y9ILU4-F1
#
_cell.length_a   1.000
_cell.length_b   1.000
_cell.length_c   1.000
_cell.angle_alpha   90.00
_cell.angle_beta   90.00
_cell.angle_gamma   90.00
#
_symmetry.space_group_name_H-M   'P 1'
#
loop_
_entity.id
_entity.type
_entity.pdbx_description
1 polymer ?
#
loop_
_entity_poly.entity_id
_entity_poly.type
_entity_poly.pdbx_seq_one_letter_code
_entity_poly.pdbx_strand_id
1 'polypeptide(L)'
;MQPVGGGAPRPGRGHRLPRTLLQLDPVALLMLLVDADPPESVRSGARELALFLTPEPGAEAKEVEETIEGMLLRLEEFCSLTDMIRSDTSQILEENIPLLQAKVTEMRGIYAKVNQLEAFVKMVGHHVSFLEAHVLRAERDHGAFSQVLRRWLGSAGLPSFGSKPLAAPAFELPALYRTEDYFPPATGPAALRTPHPRRRRV
;
A
#
# COMPACT_ATOMS: atom_id res chain seq x y z
N MET A 1 -17.59 49.17 87.09
CA MET A 1 -16.15 49.18 87.45
C MET A 1 -15.39 49.96 86.39
N GLN A 2 -14.34 50.64 86.82
CA GLN A 2 -13.81 51.92 86.33
C GLN A 2 -13.21 51.96 84.90
N PRO A 3 -13.10 53.17 84.31
CA PRO A 3 -12.41 53.45 83.05
C PRO A 3 -10.94 53.91 83.27
N VAL A 4 -10.09 53.67 82.29
CA VAL A 4 -8.75 54.30 82.11
C VAL A 4 -8.69 54.66 80.62
N GLY A 5 -8.52 55.90 80.16
CA GLY A 5 -7.89 57.06 80.75
C GLY A 5 -6.50 57.28 80.13
N GLY A 6 -6.44 57.81 78.90
CA GLY A 6 -5.17 58.14 78.23
C GLY A 6 -5.41 58.89 76.91
N GLY A 7 -5.05 60.18 76.89
CA GLY A 7 -5.54 61.17 75.93
C GLY A 7 -4.99 61.11 74.51
N ALA A 8 -5.81 61.55 73.56
CA ALA A 8 -5.43 61.79 72.17
C ALA A 8 -4.50 63.02 72.05
N PRO A 9 -3.43 62.95 71.24
CA PRO A 9 -2.62 64.12 70.93
C PRO A 9 -3.45 65.14 70.12
N ARG A 10 -3.31 66.40 70.50
CA ARG A 10 -3.95 67.58 69.88
C ARG A 10 -3.81 67.55 68.36
N PRO A 11 -4.84 67.99 67.58
CA PRO A 11 -4.66 68.22 66.17
C PRO A 11 -3.56 69.28 65.99
N GLY A 12 -2.47 68.87 65.36
CA GLY A 12 -1.37 69.75 64.98
C GLY A 12 -1.93 70.94 64.20
N ARG A 13 -1.46 72.13 64.56
CA ARG A 13 -1.73 73.40 63.85
C ARG A 13 -1.70 73.14 62.35
N GLY A 14 -2.83 73.35 61.68
CA GLY A 14 -2.88 73.35 60.23
C GLY A 14 -1.79 74.27 59.70
N HIS A 15 -0.98 73.77 58.76
CA HIS A 15 -0.19 74.61 57.89
C HIS A 15 -1.17 75.46 57.09
N ARG A 16 -1.51 76.61 57.67
CA ARG A 16 -2.17 77.70 56.97
C ARG A 16 -1.17 78.09 55.89
N LEU A 17 -1.43 77.64 54.67
CA LEU A 17 -0.75 78.16 53.48
C LEU A 17 -0.72 79.69 53.63
N PRO A 18 0.45 80.32 53.47
CA PRO A 18 0.55 81.75 53.67
C PRO A 18 -0.47 82.44 52.77
N ARG A 19 -1.25 83.36 53.34
CA ARG A 19 -2.35 84.08 52.67
C ARG A 19 -1.90 84.84 51.40
N THR A 20 -0.60 84.93 51.16
CA THR A 20 0.04 85.48 49.96
C THR A 20 -0.01 84.58 48.73
N LEU A 21 -0.28 83.27 48.85
CA LEU A 21 -0.48 82.39 47.67
C LEU A 21 -1.90 82.49 47.07
N LEU A 22 -2.89 82.93 47.86
CA LEU A 22 -4.27 83.17 47.39
C LEU A 22 -4.42 84.50 46.62
N GLN A 23 -3.35 85.28 46.51
CA GLN A 23 -3.33 86.59 45.88
C GLN A 23 -2.39 86.63 44.65
N LEU A 24 -1.86 85.48 44.24
CA LEU A 24 -1.17 85.36 42.97
C LEU A 24 -2.21 85.14 41.88
N ASP A 25 -2.10 85.95 40.83
CA ASP A 25 -2.87 85.81 39.60
C ASP A 25 -2.84 84.35 39.13
N PRO A 26 -4.00 83.73 38.81
CA PRO A 26 -4.05 82.36 38.30
C PRO A 26 -3.09 82.11 37.13
N VAL A 27 -2.83 83.12 36.29
CA VAL A 27 -1.84 83.03 35.21
C VAL A 27 -0.41 82.98 35.74
N ALA A 28 -0.06 83.76 36.76
CA ALA A 28 1.25 83.71 37.39
C ALA A 28 1.51 82.38 38.12
N LEU A 29 0.47 81.79 38.72
CA LEU A 29 0.53 80.43 39.29
C LEU A 29 0.71 79.36 38.20
N LEU A 30 0.02 79.51 37.07
CA LEU A 30 0.16 78.62 35.91
C LEU A 30 1.57 78.71 35.31
N MET A 31 2.11 79.92 35.15
CA MET A 31 3.48 80.15 34.67
C MET A 31 4.54 79.55 35.61
N LEU A 32 4.36 79.67 36.93
CA LEU A 32 5.25 79.05 37.93
C LEU A 32 5.22 77.51 37.91
N LEU A 33 4.07 76.92 37.58
CA LEU A 33 3.93 75.47 37.39
C LEU A 33 4.46 75.01 36.02
N VAL A 34 4.43 75.89 35.02
CA VAL A 34 4.96 75.64 33.66
C VAL A 34 6.49 75.76 33.63
N ASP A 35 7.08 76.67 34.41
CA ASP A 35 8.55 76.84 34.54
C ASP A 35 9.19 75.91 35.60
N ALA A 36 8.39 75.22 36.41
CA ALA A 36 8.90 74.23 37.35
C ALA A 36 9.23 72.93 36.60
N ASP A 37 10.51 72.65 36.46
CA ASP A 37 10.97 71.36 35.95
C ASP A 37 10.37 70.23 36.83
N PRO A 38 9.64 69.26 36.25
CA PRO A 38 8.96 68.25 37.03
C PRO A 38 9.97 67.49 37.91
N PRO A 39 9.63 67.18 39.18
CA PRO A 39 10.56 66.57 40.11
C PRO A 39 11.10 65.27 39.51
N GLU A 40 12.39 64.99 39.72
CA GLU A 40 13.06 63.84 39.08
C GLU A 40 12.34 62.52 39.34
N SER A 41 11.64 62.37 40.47
CA SER A 41 10.79 61.22 40.77
C SER A 41 9.59 61.05 39.83
N VAL A 42 8.96 62.15 39.41
CA VAL A 42 7.85 62.15 38.44
C VAL A 42 8.37 61.91 37.03
N ARG A 43 9.52 62.49 36.66
CA ARG A 43 10.19 62.16 35.39
C ARG A 43 10.63 60.70 35.34
N SER A 44 11.17 60.16 36.43
CA SER A 44 11.57 58.76 36.55
C SER A 44 10.38 57.83 36.47
N GLY A 45 9.30 58.12 37.23
CA GLY A 45 8.08 57.33 37.19
C GLY A 45 7.38 57.39 35.83
N ALA A 46 7.35 58.54 35.16
CA ALA A 46 6.81 58.67 33.81
C ALA A 46 7.64 57.90 32.77
N ARG A 47 8.98 57.87 32.91
CA ARG A 47 9.87 57.07 32.04
C ARG A 47 9.69 55.58 32.26
N GLU A 48 9.53 55.15 33.51
CA GLU A 48 9.32 53.75 33.86
C GLU A 48 7.95 53.25 33.36
N LEU A 49 6.90 54.06 33.52
CA LEU A 49 5.59 53.79 32.91
C LEU A 49 5.64 53.81 31.38
N ALA A 50 6.39 54.73 30.78
CA ALA A 50 6.56 54.75 29.33
C ALA A 50 7.22 53.46 28.82
N LEU A 51 8.27 52.95 29.48
CA LEU A 51 8.93 51.69 29.15
C LEU A 51 7.99 50.48 29.27
N PHE A 52 7.11 50.46 30.29
CA PHE A 52 6.11 49.40 30.42
C PHE A 52 4.98 49.49 29.38
N LEU A 53 4.69 50.70 28.88
CA LEU A 53 3.59 50.98 27.94
C LEU A 53 4.04 51.09 26.48
N THR A 54 5.35 51.08 26.21
CA THR A 54 5.88 50.91 24.85
C THR A 54 6.14 49.43 24.65
N PRO A 55 5.20 48.66 24.06
CA PRO A 55 5.59 47.41 23.44
C PRO A 55 6.72 47.72 22.44
N GLU A 56 7.66 46.81 22.28
CA GLU A 56 8.66 46.86 21.21
C GLU A 56 8.00 46.24 19.96
N PRO A 57 7.30 47.03 19.11
CA PRO A 57 6.55 46.48 17.99
C PRO A 57 7.44 45.72 16.99
N GLY A 58 8.75 46.02 16.98
CA GLY A 58 9.73 45.30 16.16
C GLY A 58 9.97 43.86 16.62
N ALA A 59 9.85 43.57 17.92
CA ALA A 59 10.04 42.22 18.45
C ALA A 59 8.86 41.31 18.12
N GLU A 60 7.63 41.78 18.34
CA GLU A 60 6.40 41.05 18.00
C GLU A 60 6.27 40.83 16.49
N ALA A 61 6.60 41.85 15.68
CA ALA A 61 6.60 41.73 14.22
C ALA A 61 7.61 40.68 13.72
N LYS A 62 8.78 40.59 14.37
CA LYS A 62 9.81 39.60 14.04
C LYS A 62 9.40 38.18 14.39
N GLU A 63 8.75 37.96 15.54
CA GLU A 63 8.22 36.64 15.90
C GLU A 63 7.16 36.16 14.88
N VAL A 64 6.31 37.08 14.42
CA VAL A 64 5.34 36.80 13.36
C VAL A 64 6.03 36.47 12.04
N GLU A 65 7.06 37.23 11.66
CA GLU A 65 7.87 36.96 10.45
C GLU A 65 8.53 35.58 10.51
N GLU A 66 9.21 35.24 11.60
CA GLU A 66 9.82 33.91 11.83
C GLU A 66 8.76 32.79 11.77
N THR A 67 7.58 33.04 12.32
CA THR A 67 6.44 32.10 12.25
C THR A 67 5.97 31.91 10.81
N ILE A 68 5.83 32.98 10.04
CA ILE A 68 5.42 32.95 8.63
C ILE A 68 6.45 32.20 7.80
N GLU A 69 7.74 32.49 7.96
CA GLU A 69 8.82 31.78 7.28
C GLU A 69 8.77 30.27 7.58
N GLY A 70 8.59 29.92 8.86
CA GLY A 70 8.41 28.53 9.26
C GLY A 70 7.18 27.86 8.66
N MET A 71 6.06 28.58 8.48
CA MET A 71 4.89 28.06 7.79
C MET A 71 5.12 27.87 6.29
N LEU A 72 5.79 28.82 5.65
CA LEU A 72 6.11 28.75 4.22
C LEU A 72 7.01 27.55 3.91
N LEU A 73 8.02 27.30 4.74
CA LEU A 73 8.86 26.12 4.61
C LEU A 73 8.04 24.82 4.71
N ARG A 74 7.17 24.71 5.72
CA ARG A 74 6.28 23.54 5.87
C ARG A 74 5.31 23.37 4.69
N LEU A 75 4.87 24.47 4.08
CA LEU A 75 4.03 24.42 2.88
C LEU A 75 4.80 23.89 1.67
N GLU A 76 6.06 24.31 1.49
CA GLU A 76 6.93 23.79 0.43
C GLU A 76 7.20 22.29 0.59
N GLU A 77 7.46 21.84 1.82
CA GLU A 77 7.58 20.41 2.15
C GLU A 77 6.29 19.64 1.82
N PHE A 78 5.12 20.20 2.18
CA PHE A 78 3.83 19.59 1.88
C PHE A 78 3.55 19.50 0.38
N CYS A 79 3.91 20.55 -0.38
CA CYS A 79 3.82 20.54 -1.84
C CYS A 79 4.70 19.43 -2.43
N SER A 80 5.94 19.31 -1.96
CA SER A 80 6.89 18.28 -2.39
C SER A 80 6.35 16.87 -2.13
N LEU A 81 5.78 16.63 -0.95
CA LEU A 81 5.14 15.35 -0.61
C LEU A 81 3.92 15.07 -1.51
N THR A 82 3.12 16.09 -1.79
CA THR A 82 1.93 15.95 -2.65
C THR A 82 2.33 15.59 -4.09
N ASP A 83 3.39 16.21 -4.62
CA ASP A 83 3.89 15.91 -5.95
C ASP A 83 4.49 14.50 -6.02
N MET A 84 5.17 14.05 -4.97
CA MET A 84 5.66 12.68 -4.85
C MET A 84 4.51 11.67 -4.85
N ILE A 85 3.46 11.90 -4.06
CA ILE A 85 2.25 11.06 -4.04
C ILE A 85 1.60 11.03 -5.42
N ARG A 86 1.50 12.18 -6.11
CA ARG A 86 0.93 12.26 -7.46
C ARG A 86 1.75 11.45 -8.46
N SER A 87 3.08 11.57 -8.40
CA SER A 87 4.01 10.82 -9.24
C SER A 87 3.87 9.32 -9.01
N ASP A 88 3.95 8.87 -7.76
CA ASP A 88 3.84 7.45 -7.39
C ASP A 88 2.48 6.88 -7.78
N THR A 89 1.40 7.64 -7.58
CA THR A 89 0.05 7.24 -7.99
C THR A 89 -0.02 7.07 -9.51
N SER A 90 0.55 8.01 -10.26
CA SER A 90 0.59 7.94 -11.73
C SER A 90 1.38 6.71 -12.18
N GLN A 91 2.55 6.47 -11.58
CA GLN A 91 3.36 5.28 -11.86
C GLN A 91 2.62 3.97 -11.55
N ILE A 92 1.88 3.91 -10.44
CA ILE A 92 1.09 2.73 -10.08
C ILE A 92 -0.02 2.49 -11.11
N LEU A 93 -0.77 3.53 -11.46
CA LEU A 93 -1.94 3.42 -12.33
C LEU A 93 -1.56 3.17 -13.80
N GLU A 94 -0.53 3.84 -14.29
CA GLU A 94 -0.17 3.84 -15.72
C GLU A 94 0.83 2.73 -16.07
N GLU A 95 1.70 2.32 -15.14
CA GLU A 95 2.74 1.32 -15.42
C GLU A 95 2.50 0.02 -14.67
N ASN A 96 2.43 0.08 -13.34
CA ASN A 96 2.47 -1.13 -12.51
C ASN A 96 1.20 -1.97 -12.62
N ILE A 97 0.02 -1.35 -12.58
CA ILE A 97 -1.25 -2.07 -12.72
C ILE A 97 -1.35 -2.77 -14.09
N PRO A 98 -1.10 -2.11 -15.23
CA PRO A 98 -1.10 -2.77 -16.53
C PRO A 98 -0.06 -3.90 -16.63
N LEU A 99 1.14 -3.70 -16.08
CA LEU A 99 2.18 -4.73 -16.06
C LEU A 99 1.74 -5.95 -15.26
N LEU A 100 1.13 -5.74 -14.08
CA LEU A 100 0.58 -6.81 -13.27
C LEU A 100 -0.57 -7.53 -13.98
N GLN A 101 -1.48 -6.80 -14.64
CA GLN A 101 -2.56 -7.38 -15.43
C GLN A 101 -2.04 -8.26 -16.57
N ALA A 102 -0.99 -7.82 -17.27
CA ALA A 102 -0.33 -8.60 -18.31
C ALA A 102 0.26 -9.91 -17.72
N LYS A 103 0.92 -9.82 -16.56
CA LYS A 103 1.47 -10.99 -15.87
C LYS A 103 0.39 -11.97 -15.38
N VAL A 104 -0.73 -11.48 -14.85
CA VAL A 104 -1.88 -12.30 -14.47
C VAL A 104 -2.48 -13.01 -15.69
N THR A 105 -2.53 -12.33 -16.84
CA THR A 105 -3.00 -12.92 -18.09
C THR A 105 -2.06 -14.02 -18.60
N GLU A 106 -0.75 -13.81 -18.50
CA GLU A 106 0.27 -14.82 -18.80
C GLU A 106 0.08 -16.06 -17.92
N MET A 107 -0.09 -15.87 -16.60
CA MET A 107 -0.37 -16.97 -15.67
C MET A 107 -1.65 -17.73 -16.02
N ARG A 108 -2.73 -17.03 -16.40
CA ARG A 108 -3.97 -17.68 -16.87
C ARG A 108 -3.73 -18.58 -18.07
N GLY A 109 -2.88 -18.15 -19.01
CA GLY A 109 -2.47 -18.98 -20.15
C GLY A 109 -1.72 -20.24 -19.73
N ILE A 110 -0.87 -20.16 -18.72
CA ILE A 110 -0.17 -21.33 -18.15
C ILE A 110 -1.18 -22.31 -17.54
N TYR A 111 -2.13 -21.82 -16.72
CA TYR A 111 -3.16 -22.68 -16.13
C TYR A 111 -4.06 -23.34 -17.18
N ALA A 112 -4.37 -22.65 -18.27
CA ALA A 112 -5.12 -23.25 -19.38
C ALA A 112 -4.37 -24.44 -19.99
N LYS A 113 -3.04 -24.34 -20.17
CA LYS A 113 -2.20 -25.46 -20.63
C LYS A 113 -2.18 -26.62 -19.64
N VAL A 114 -2.11 -26.32 -18.33
CA VAL A 114 -2.19 -27.35 -17.28
C VAL A 114 -3.53 -28.09 -17.35
N ASN A 115 -4.64 -27.38 -17.53
CA ASN A 115 -5.97 -27.98 -17.67
C ASN A 115 -6.08 -28.86 -18.93
N GLN A 116 -5.51 -28.42 -20.06
CA GLN A 116 -5.46 -29.22 -21.29
C GLN A 116 -4.65 -30.51 -21.09
N LEU A 117 -3.51 -30.41 -20.41
CA LEU A 117 -2.70 -31.58 -20.09
C LEU A 117 -3.45 -32.56 -19.18
N GLU A 118 -4.18 -32.05 -18.17
CA GLU A 118 -5.01 -32.90 -17.30
C GLU A 118 -6.10 -33.63 -18.10
N ALA A 119 -6.80 -32.93 -18.99
CA ALA A 119 -7.82 -33.53 -19.86
C ALA A 119 -7.22 -34.62 -20.76
N PHE A 120 -6.04 -34.36 -21.33
CA PHE A 120 -5.29 -35.33 -22.11
C PHE A 120 -4.95 -36.58 -21.28
N VAL A 121 -4.37 -36.42 -20.09
CA VAL A 121 -4.03 -37.54 -19.20
C VAL A 121 -5.27 -38.36 -18.82
N LYS A 122 -6.40 -37.72 -18.56
CA LYS A 122 -7.67 -38.43 -18.29
C LYS A 122 -8.12 -39.28 -19.47
N MET A 123 -8.05 -38.74 -20.69
CA MET A 123 -8.38 -39.48 -21.91
C MET A 123 -7.44 -40.67 -22.13
N VAL A 124 -6.13 -40.49 -21.95
CA VAL A 124 -5.16 -41.58 -22.02
C VAL A 124 -5.53 -42.67 -21.01
N GLY A 125 -5.84 -42.29 -19.77
CA GLY A 125 -6.30 -43.21 -18.74
C GLY A 125 -7.52 -44.02 -19.18
N HIS A 126 -8.54 -43.37 -19.76
CA HIS A 126 -9.71 -44.05 -20.30
C HIS A 126 -9.37 -45.06 -21.41
N HIS A 127 -8.49 -44.70 -22.35
CA HIS A 127 -8.09 -45.59 -23.43
C HIS A 127 -7.30 -46.80 -22.93
N VAL A 128 -6.43 -46.62 -21.92
CA VAL A 128 -5.68 -47.72 -21.29
C VAL A 128 -6.64 -48.67 -20.57
N SER A 129 -7.56 -48.16 -19.75
CA SER A 129 -8.55 -48.99 -19.07
C SER A 129 -9.46 -49.75 -20.05
N PHE A 130 -9.84 -49.11 -21.17
CA PHE A 130 -10.60 -49.78 -22.23
C PHE A 130 -9.81 -50.94 -22.85
N LEU A 131 -8.54 -50.72 -23.19
CA LEU A 131 -7.68 -51.75 -23.77
C LEU A 131 -7.44 -52.90 -22.79
N GLU A 132 -7.17 -52.60 -21.52
CA GLU A 132 -6.99 -53.59 -20.46
C GLU A 132 -8.22 -54.49 -20.32
N ALA A 133 -9.42 -53.91 -20.29
CA ALA A 133 -10.66 -54.69 -20.25
C ALA A 133 -10.83 -55.61 -21.47
N HIS A 134 -10.44 -55.14 -22.66
CA HIS A 134 -10.50 -55.94 -23.89
C HIS A 134 -9.49 -57.09 -23.89
N VAL A 135 -8.27 -56.85 -23.41
CA VAL A 135 -7.24 -57.89 -23.25
C VAL A 135 -7.69 -58.94 -22.24
N LEU A 136 -8.16 -58.53 -21.05
CA LEU A 136 -8.68 -59.44 -20.03
C LEU A 136 -9.84 -60.30 -20.55
N ARG A 137 -10.71 -59.73 -21.38
CA ARG A 137 -11.81 -60.46 -22.02
C ARG A 137 -11.28 -61.47 -23.05
N ALA A 138 -10.37 -61.04 -23.93
CA ALA A 138 -9.77 -61.91 -24.93
C ALA A 138 -9.02 -63.09 -24.30
N GLU A 139 -8.28 -62.86 -23.21
CA GLU A 139 -7.59 -63.90 -22.43
C GLU A 139 -8.57 -64.90 -21.82
N ARG A 140 -9.67 -64.43 -21.21
CA ARG A 140 -10.70 -65.30 -20.64
C ARG A 140 -11.35 -66.16 -21.72
N ASP A 141 -11.71 -65.56 -22.85
CA ASP A 141 -12.40 -66.24 -23.94
C ASP A 141 -11.48 -67.25 -24.65
N HIS A 142 -10.19 -66.91 -24.89
CA HIS A 142 -9.20 -67.84 -25.42
C HIS A 142 -8.83 -68.96 -24.43
N GLY A 143 -8.70 -68.64 -23.15
CA GLY A 143 -8.43 -69.62 -22.09
C GLY A 143 -9.56 -70.64 -21.99
N ALA A 144 -10.82 -70.17 -21.96
CA ALA A 144 -12.01 -71.02 -21.96
C ALA A 144 -12.13 -71.85 -23.25
N PHE A 145 -11.89 -71.25 -24.42
CA PHE A 145 -11.92 -71.94 -25.70
C PHE A 145 -10.89 -73.08 -25.75
N SER A 146 -9.65 -72.85 -25.29
CA SER A 146 -8.60 -73.87 -25.24
C SER A 146 -8.95 -75.04 -24.31
N GLN A 147 -9.62 -74.77 -23.19
CA GLN A 147 -10.09 -75.76 -22.23
C GLN A 147 -11.23 -76.61 -22.81
N VAL A 148 -12.18 -75.98 -23.51
CA VAL A 148 -13.29 -76.65 -24.19
C VAL A 148 -12.77 -77.52 -25.34
N LEU A 149 -11.81 -77.01 -26.13
CA LEU A 149 -11.14 -77.78 -27.18
C LEU A 149 -10.39 -78.98 -26.61
N ARG A 150 -9.63 -78.81 -25.51
CA ARG A 150 -8.97 -79.94 -24.85
C ARG A 150 -9.95 -80.98 -24.32
N ARG A 151 -11.10 -80.56 -23.80
CA ARG A 151 -12.13 -81.48 -23.30
C ARG A 151 -12.86 -82.21 -24.43
N TRP A 152 -13.06 -81.55 -25.57
CA TRP A 152 -13.59 -82.15 -26.78
C TRP A 152 -12.60 -83.14 -27.43
N LEU A 153 -11.31 -82.77 -27.53
CA LEU A 153 -10.24 -83.65 -28.03
C LEU A 153 -9.86 -84.78 -27.06
N GLY A 154 -10.08 -84.59 -25.75
CA GLY A 154 -9.78 -85.57 -24.71
C GLY A 154 -10.91 -86.57 -24.42
N SER A 155 -12.10 -86.36 -25.00
CA SER A 155 -13.22 -87.30 -24.91
C SER A 155 -13.28 -88.11 -26.22
N ALA A 156 -12.47 -89.16 -26.27
CA ALA A 156 -12.47 -90.29 -27.22
C ALA A 156 -13.14 -90.10 -28.62
N GLY A 157 -12.29 -90.05 -29.66
CA GLY A 157 -12.66 -90.36 -31.05
C GLY A 157 -12.59 -89.15 -31.99
N LEU A 158 -11.43 -88.94 -32.63
CA LEU A 158 -11.24 -87.92 -33.68
C LEU A 158 -12.17 -88.16 -34.87
N PRO A 159 -13.08 -87.23 -35.23
CA PRO A 159 -13.61 -87.15 -36.57
C PRO A 159 -12.60 -86.38 -37.43
N SER A 160 -12.39 -86.84 -38.67
CA SER A 160 -11.62 -86.10 -39.67
C SER A 160 -12.35 -84.80 -40.01
N PHE A 161 -11.81 -83.64 -39.62
CA PHE A 161 -12.35 -82.32 -39.97
C PHE A 161 -11.54 -81.71 -41.11
N GLY A 162 -12.19 -81.54 -42.26
CA GLY A 162 -11.68 -80.76 -43.39
C GLY A 162 -11.40 -79.30 -42.98
N SER A 163 -10.26 -78.81 -43.42
CA SER A 163 -9.74 -77.46 -43.17
C SER A 163 -10.59 -76.39 -43.84
N LYS A 164 -11.51 -75.79 -43.08
CA LYS A 164 -12.06 -74.47 -43.40
C LYS A 164 -11.53 -73.50 -42.33
N PRO A 165 -10.83 -72.41 -42.69
CA PRO A 165 -10.32 -71.49 -41.69
C PRO A 165 -11.51 -70.86 -40.98
N LEU A 166 -11.64 -71.13 -39.67
CA LEU A 166 -12.51 -70.33 -38.80
C LEU A 166 -11.94 -68.91 -38.83
N ALA A 167 -12.65 -68.01 -39.51
CA ALA A 167 -12.29 -66.60 -39.56
C ALA A 167 -12.24 -66.08 -38.12
N ALA A 168 -11.04 -65.71 -37.66
CA ALA A 168 -10.90 -64.93 -36.44
C ALA A 168 -11.77 -63.67 -36.60
N PRO A 169 -12.54 -63.25 -35.58
CA PRO A 169 -13.24 -61.98 -35.66
C PRO A 169 -12.19 -60.90 -35.98
N ALA A 170 -12.46 -60.11 -37.02
CA ALA A 170 -11.57 -59.03 -37.44
C ALA A 170 -11.41 -58.10 -36.24
N PHE A 171 -10.23 -58.13 -35.62
CA PHE A 171 -9.90 -57.24 -34.52
C PHE A 171 -9.74 -55.84 -35.10
N GLU A 172 -10.75 -55.00 -34.92
CA GLU A 172 -10.69 -53.60 -35.30
C GLU A 172 -9.93 -52.87 -34.21
N LEU A 173 -8.71 -52.43 -34.54
CA LEU A 173 -7.84 -51.74 -33.61
C LEU A 173 -8.55 -50.44 -33.17
N PRO A 174 -8.79 -50.21 -31.87
CA PRO A 174 -9.37 -48.97 -31.42
C PRO A 174 -8.52 -47.80 -31.91
N ALA A 175 -9.17 -46.74 -32.43
CA ALA A 175 -8.48 -45.53 -32.82
C ALA A 175 -7.82 -44.90 -31.58
N LEU A 176 -6.56 -45.22 -31.36
CA LEU A 176 -5.77 -44.66 -30.27
C LEU A 176 -5.59 -43.16 -30.54
N TYR A 177 -5.57 -42.38 -29.45
CA TYR A 177 -5.35 -40.96 -29.54
C TYR A 177 -4.00 -40.69 -30.21
N ARG A 178 -3.96 -39.68 -31.05
CA ARG A 178 -2.76 -39.15 -31.66
C ARG A 178 -2.35 -37.91 -30.88
N THR A 179 -1.12 -37.88 -30.39
CA THR A 179 -0.62 -36.77 -29.56
C THR A 179 -0.57 -35.47 -30.37
N GLU A 180 -0.39 -35.62 -31.68
CA GLU A 180 -0.37 -34.55 -32.68
C GLU A 180 -1.66 -33.72 -32.71
N ASP A 181 -2.79 -34.33 -32.38
CA ASP A 181 -4.11 -33.68 -32.43
C ASP A 181 -4.36 -32.74 -31.23
N TYR A 182 -3.60 -32.90 -30.14
CA TYR A 182 -3.79 -32.17 -28.88
C TYR A 182 -2.67 -31.16 -28.58
N PHE A 183 -1.50 -31.34 -29.20
CA PHE A 183 -0.35 -30.43 -29.08
C PHE A 183 0.11 -29.99 -30.48
N PRO A 184 -0.63 -29.08 -31.14
CA PRO A 184 -0.19 -28.55 -32.42
C PRO A 184 1.18 -27.86 -32.27
N PRO A 185 2.12 -28.06 -33.20
CA PRO A 185 3.41 -27.38 -33.16
C PRO A 185 3.17 -25.88 -33.12
N ALA A 186 3.90 -25.16 -32.27
CA ALA A 186 3.75 -23.71 -32.12
C ALA A 186 4.06 -23.01 -33.45
N THR A 187 3.03 -22.72 -34.25
CA THR A 187 3.14 -21.95 -35.48
C THR A 187 3.25 -20.48 -35.11
N GLY A 188 4.44 -20.06 -34.68
CA GLY A 188 4.79 -18.66 -34.45
C GLY A 188 6.28 -18.45 -34.72
N PRO A 189 6.69 -17.29 -35.25
CA PRO A 189 8.09 -16.98 -35.55
C PRO A 189 8.88 -16.73 -34.27
N ALA A 190 9.08 -17.78 -33.48
CA ALA A 190 9.95 -17.81 -32.31
C ALA A 190 10.77 -19.10 -32.34
N ALA A 191 11.35 -19.40 -33.51
CA ALA A 191 12.42 -20.37 -33.61
C ALA A 191 13.64 -19.82 -32.85
N LEU A 192 13.90 -20.43 -31.68
CA LEU A 192 15.23 -20.66 -31.12
C LEU A 192 16.20 -19.47 -31.20
N ARG A 193 16.04 -18.50 -30.29
CA ARG A 193 17.20 -17.75 -29.78
C ARG A 193 17.69 -18.42 -28.51
N THR A 194 18.65 -19.32 -28.65
CA THR A 194 19.42 -19.85 -27.54
C THR A 194 20.25 -18.72 -26.91
N PRO A 195 20.26 -18.55 -25.57
CA PRO A 195 21.16 -17.60 -24.93
C PRO A 195 22.55 -18.25 -24.86
N HIS A 196 23.52 -17.72 -25.61
CA HIS A 196 24.93 -18.05 -25.41
C HIS A 196 25.39 -17.56 -24.02
N PRO A 197 26.10 -18.37 -23.23
CA PRO A 197 26.72 -17.91 -22.00
C PRO A 197 27.92 -17.01 -22.34
N ARG A 198 27.85 -15.73 -21.98
CA ARG A 198 29.00 -14.82 -22.04
C ARG A 198 30.05 -15.28 -21.02
N ARG A 199 31.18 -15.81 -21.52
CA ARG A 199 32.40 -16.01 -20.73
C ARG A 199 32.85 -14.65 -20.18
N ARG A 200 32.74 -14.49 -18.87
CA ARG A 200 33.35 -13.40 -18.10
C ARG A 200 34.86 -13.66 -18.09
N ARG A 201 35.64 -12.81 -18.78
CA ARG A 201 37.09 -12.75 -18.58
C ARG A 201 37.34 -12.08 -17.23
N VAL A 202 38.10 -12.75 -16.38
CA VAL A 202 38.88 -12.14 -15.30
C VAL A 202 40.15 -11.59 -15.93
#